data_AF-A0A1F2RH81-F1
#
_entry.id   AF-A0A1F2RH81-F1
#
_cell.length_a   1.000
_cell.length_b   1.000
_cell.length_c   1.000
_cell.angle_alpha   90.00
_cell.angle_beta   90.00
_cell.angle_gamma   90.00
#
_symmetry.space_group_name_H-M   'P 1'
#
loop_
_entity.id
_entity.type
_entity.pdbx_description
1 polymer ?
#
loop_
_entity_poly.entity_id
_entity_poly.type
_entity_poly.pdbx_seq_one_letter_code
_entity_poly.pdbx_strand_id
1 'polypeptide(L)'
;MTCWALNGWAAKRAAMILALLALAGGWPVHGQAQLGRQAGLLDPNVATEPQLAALPHLNASLIKTLMERRPFLSMTDLNGLLSQSLSKQQLAELYAKMFLHINLNTASEAEILLIPGMGPRMVREFKEYRPYRSLEQFRREMGKYVNEQEVARLEQYVFIPLKLNTASDADITSIPGLGSRMLREFKEYRPYRTIEQFRREMGKYVNEKEVSRLERYVTVN
;
A
#
# COMPACT_ATOMS: atom_id res chain seq x y z
N MET A 1 28.28 12.66 81.75
CA MET A 1 29.07 12.71 80.49
C MET A 1 28.27 13.54 79.50
N THR A 2 28.83 14.73 79.16
CA THR A 2 28.68 15.54 77.93
C THR A 2 27.36 15.50 77.15
N CYS A 3 26.77 16.57 76.62
CA CYS A 3 27.04 18.00 76.58
C CYS A 3 25.84 18.60 75.81
N TRP A 4 25.34 19.76 76.27
CA TRP A 4 24.88 20.90 75.46
C TRP A 4 23.79 20.72 74.40
N ALA A 5 22.62 21.27 74.72
CA ALA A 5 21.75 21.95 73.78
C ALA A 5 22.44 23.23 73.25
N LEU A 6 22.07 23.69 72.04
CA LEU A 6 21.56 25.05 71.79
C LEU A 6 21.31 25.29 70.29
N ASN A 7 20.10 25.80 70.04
CA ASN A 7 19.71 26.87 69.12
C ASN A 7 19.97 26.76 67.61
N GLY A 8 18.88 27.05 66.88
CA GLY A 8 18.83 27.06 65.44
C GLY A 8 19.39 28.32 64.81
N TRP A 9 19.40 28.30 63.47
CA TRP A 9 19.44 29.46 62.60
C TRP A 9 19.15 29.05 61.15
N ALA A 10 18.52 30.00 60.45
CA ALA A 10 18.55 30.19 59.00
C ALA A 10 17.79 29.20 58.09
N ALA A 11 16.59 29.66 57.72
CA ALA A 11 15.82 29.25 56.56
C ALA A 11 16.67 29.19 55.27
N LYS A 12 16.60 28.07 54.57
CA LYS A 12 16.96 27.99 53.15
C LYS A 12 15.68 27.96 52.32
N ARG A 13 15.38 29.09 51.68
CA ARG A 13 14.39 29.19 50.60
C ARG A 13 14.89 28.33 49.43
N ALA A 14 14.25 27.19 49.17
CA ALA A 14 14.36 26.50 47.90
C ALA A 14 13.06 26.75 47.12
N ALA A 15 13.13 27.67 46.17
CA ALA A 15 12.05 27.89 45.21
C ALA A 15 11.96 26.66 44.31
N MET A 16 10.86 25.92 44.41
CA MET A 16 10.55 24.81 43.53
C MET A 16 9.83 25.38 42.30
N ILE A 17 10.58 25.65 41.24
CA ILE A 17 10.03 25.98 39.92
C ILE A 17 9.47 24.69 39.33
N LEU A 18 8.14 24.56 39.27
CA LEU A 18 7.49 23.57 38.42
C LEU A 18 7.67 23.99 36.96
N ALA A 19 8.69 23.46 36.31
CA ALA A 19 8.77 23.45 34.86
C ALA A 19 7.88 22.31 34.34
N LEU A 20 6.62 22.62 34.04
CA LEU A 20 5.76 21.79 33.20
C LEU A 20 6.33 21.80 31.78
N LEU A 21 7.27 20.88 31.51
CA LEU A 21 7.60 20.50 30.13
C LEU A 21 6.41 19.71 29.58
N ALA A 22 5.49 20.42 28.93
CA ALA A 22 4.61 19.82 27.95
C ALA A 22 5.48 19.30 26.81
N LEU A 23 5.88 18.03 26.90
CA LEU A 23 6.39 17.28 25.76
C LEU A 23 5.22 17.17 24.77
N ALA A 24 5.11 18.16 23.89
CA ALA A 24 4.42 18.01 22.62
C ALA A 24 5.25 17.06 21.75
N GLY A 25 5.28 15.79 22.16
CA GLY A 25 5.65 14.68 21.29
C GLY A 25 4.55 14.56 20.26
N GLY A 26 4.62 15.37 19.21
CA GLY A 26 3.87 15.11 17.99
C GLY A 26 4.28 13.72 17.53
N TRP A 27 3.44 12.72 17.80
CA TRP A 27 3.59 11.44 17.13
C TRP A 27 3.56 11.77 15.64
N PRO A 28 4.54 11.32 14.84
CA PRO A 28 4.36 11.37 13.42
C PRO A 28 3.05 10.63 13.15
N VAL A 29 2.04 11.35 12.67
CA VAL A 29 0.95 10.72 11.95
C VAL A 29 1.65 10.15 10.73
N HIS A 30 2.18 8.93 10.88
CA HIS A 30 2.68 8.17 9.77
C HIS A 30 1.47 8.06 8.85
N GLY A 31 1.46 8.85 7.77
CA GLY A 31 0.52 8.65 6.68
C GLY A 31 0.66 7.19 6.30
N GLN A 32 -0.31 6.37 6.69
CA GLN A 32 -0.31 4.97 6.34
C GLN A 32 -0.66 4.95 4.86
N ALA A 33 0.36 4.71 4.02
CA ALA A 33 0.20 4.53 2.59
C ALA A 33 -1.05 3.69 2.32
N GLN A 34 -1.94 4.18 1.46
CA GLN A 34 -3.19 3.48 1.09
C GLN A 34 -2.97 2.28 0.16
N LEU A 35 -1.71 2.02 -0.22
CA LEU A 35 -1.24 0.77 -0.80
C LEU A 35 -0.62 -0.10 0.30
N GLY A 36 -0.99 -1.38 0.34
CA GLY A 36 -0.44 -2.31 1.31
C GLY A 36 1.09 -2.37 1.28
N ARG A 37 1.71 -2.70 2.42
CA ARG A 37 3.17 -2.83 2.49
C ARG A 37 3.66 -3.85 1.47
N GLN A 38 4.41 -3.41 0.45
CA GLN A 38 5.04 -4.28 -0.55
C GLN A 38 6.29 -4.96 0.05
N ALA A 39 6.09 -5.90 0.97
CA ALA A 39 7.17 -6.57 1.71
C ALA A 39 7.93 -7.59 0.84
N GLY A 40 8.48 -7.14 -0.29
CA GLY A 40 9.17 -7.95 -1.28
C GLY A 40 8.27 -8.49 -2.40
N LEU A 41 6.98 -8.16 -2.40
CA LEU A 41 6.05 -8.51 -3.48
C LEU A 41 6.29 -7.60 -4.69
N LEU A 42 6.71 -8.19 -5.81
CA LEU A 42 6.96 -7.45 -7.05
C LEU A 42 5.66 -7.08 -7.76
N ASP A 43 5.57 -5.85 -8.26
CA ASP A 43 4.49 -5.46 -9.17
C ASP A 43 4.89 -5.79 -10.63
N PRO A 44 4.05 -6.57 -11.34
CA PRO A 44 4.38 -7.11 -12.65
C PRO A 44 4.46 -6.06 -13.76
N ASN A 45 3.96 -4.83 -13.54
CA ASN A 45 4.05 -3.74 -14.51
C ASN A 45 5.35 -2.95 -14.41
N VAL A 46 6.06 -3.03 -13.29
CA VAL A 46 7.27 -2.23 -13.03
C VAL A 46 8.52 -3.08 -12.74
N ALA A 47 8.36 -4.36 -12.43
CA ALA A 47 9.49 -5.27 -12.21
C ALA A 47 10.44 -5.30 -13.43
N THR A 48 11.75 -5.26 -13.18
CA THR A 48 12.77 -5.34 -14.23
C THR A 48 12.94 -6.77 -14.73
N GLU A 49 13.54 -6.94 -15.92
CA GLU A 49 13.83 -8.27 -16.45
C GLU A 49 14.68 -9.14 -15.50
N PRO A 50 15.76 -8.64 -14.86
CA PRO A 50 16.49 -9.41 -13.86
C PRO A 50 15.64 -9.80 -12.65
N GLN A 51 14.74 -8.91 -12.20
CA GLN A 51 13.83 -9.22 -11.09
C GLN A 51 12.85 -10.34 -11.47
N LEU A 52 12.31 -10.30 -12.70
CA LEU A 52 11.43 -11.36 -13.21
C LEU A 52 12.19 -12.68 -13.40
N ALA A 53 13.43 -12.64 -13.88
CA ALA A 53 14.26 -13.83 -14.07
C ALA A 53 14.61 -14.54 -12.75
N ALA A 54 14.57 -13.82 -11.62
CA ALA A 54 14.77 -14.39 -10.29
C ALA A 54 13.51 -15.07 -9.71
N LEU A 55 12.34 -14.94 -10.37
CA LEU A 55 11.10 -15.54 -9.90
C LEU A 55 10.98 -17.01 -10.32
N PRO A 56 10.31 -17.85 -9.50
CA PRO A 56 10.08 -19.24 -9.86
C PRO A 56 9.18 -19.34 -11.10
N HIS A 57 9.40 -20.39 -11.89
CA HIS A 57 8.57 -20.79 -13.05
C HIS A 57 8.57 -19.82 -14.26
N LEU A 58 9.20 -18.65 -14.16
CA LEU A 58 9.34 -17.74 -15.30
C LEU A 58 10.57 -18.11 -16.14
N ASN A 59 10.34 -18.50 -17.39
CA ASN A 59 11.41 -18.67 -18.38
C ASN A 59 11.55 -17.41 -19.25
N ALA A 60 12.63 -17.33 -20.04
CA ALA A 60 12.91 -16.16 -20.89
C ALA A 60 11.77 -15.80 -21.86
N SER A 61 11.06 -16.81 -22.39
CA SER A 61 9.92 -16.59 -23.29
C SER A 61 8.75 -15.91 -22.56
N LEU A 62 8.37 -16.42 -21.38
CA LEU A 62 7.31 -15.83 -20.55
C LEU A 62 7.67 -14.43 -20.08
N ILE A 63 8.93 -14.19 -19.71
CA ILE A 63 9.41 -12.87 -19.29
C ILE A 63 9.28 -11.86 -20.44
N LYS A 64 9.73 -12.23 -21.65
CA LYS A 64 9.57 -11.40 -22.83
C LYS A 64 8.09 -11.09 -23.09
N THR A 65 7.23 -12.10 -23.07
CA THR A 65 5.78 -11.92 -23.25
C THR A 65 5.16 -11.03 -22.17
N LEU A 66 5.54 -11.19 -20.90
CA LEU A 66 5.09 -10.31 -19.81
C LEU A 66 5.46 -8.86 -20.09
N MET A 67 6.71 -8.59 -20.47
CA MET A 67 7.20 -7.23 -20.74
C MET A 67 6.51 -6.58 -21.94
N GLU A 68 6.31 -7.32 -23.03
CA GLU A 68 5.61 -6.84 -24.23
C GLU A 68 4.13 -6.53 -23.98
N ARG A 69 3.48 -7.29 -23.10
CA ARG A 69 2.05 -7.17 -22.80
C ARG A 69 1.72 -6.12 -21.74
N ARG A 70 2.73 -5.46 -21.16
CA ARG A 70 2.51 -4.39 -20.18
C ARG A 70 1.76 -3.18 -20.79
N PRO A 71 0.96 -2.48 -19.96
CA PRO A 71 0.61 -2.82 -18.58
C PRO A 71 -0.58 -3.80 -18.50
N PHE A 72 -0.59 -4.64 -17.48
CA PHE A 72 -1.76 -5.38 -17.02
C PHE A 72 -2.64 -4.47 -16.17
N LEU A 73 -3.95 -4.43 -16.45
CA LEU A 73 -4.91 -3.59 -15.73
C LEU A 73 -5.73 -4.36 -14.68
N SER A 74 -5.80 -5.69 -14.78
CA SER A 74 -6.43 -6.55 -13.78
C SER A 74 -5.57 -7.76 -13.47
N MET A 75 -5.75 -8.33 -12.28
CA MET A 75 -5.05 -9.56 -11.91
C MET A 75 -5.54 -10.74 -12.76
N THR A 76 -6.80 -10.70 -13.20
CA THR A 76 -7.37 -11.68 -14.14
C THR A 76 -6.72 -11.65 -15.52
N ASP A 77 -6.34 -10.48 -16.05
CA ASP A 77 -5.63 -10.39 -17.34
C ASP A 77 -4.23 -11.01 -17.24
N LEU A 78 -3.52 -10.72 -16.15
CA LEU A 78 -2.22 -11.31 -15.88
C LEU A 78 -2.33 -12.83 -15.72
N ASN A 79 -3.32 -13.30 -14.96
CA ASN A 79 -3.55 -14.72 -14.77
C ASN A 79 -3.95 -15.42 -16.08
N GLY A 80 -4.83 -14.83 -16.89
CA GLY A 80 -5.22 -15.38 -18.18
C GLY A 80 -4.05 -15.55 -19.15
N LEU A 81 -3.01 -14.73 -19.03
CA LEU A 81 -1.76 -14.90 -19.76
C LEU A 81 -0.91 -16.05 -19.16
N LEU A 82 -0.64 -16.01 -17.86
CA LEU A 82 0.29 -16.94 -17.22
C LEU A 82 -0.26 -18.38 -17.12
N SER A 83 -1.58 -18.54 -16.96
CA SER A 83 -2.22 -19.84 -16.86
C SER A 83 -2.21 -20.66 -18.15
N GLN A 84 -1.78 -20.06 -19.27
CA GLN A 84 -1.58 -20.79 -20.53
C GLN A 84 -0.33 -21.68 -20.48
N SER A 85 0.61 -21.40 -19.57
CA SER A 85 1.88 -22.13 -19.48
C SER A 85 2.19 -22.65 -18.08
N LEU A 86 1.56 -22.09 -17.04
CA LEU A 86 1.82 -22.46 -15.66
C LEU A 86 0.61 -23.19 -15.05
N SER A 87 0.88 -24.24 -14.28
CA SER A 87 -0.13 -24.93 -13.49
C SER A 87 -0.63 -24.06 -12.33
N LYS A 88 -1.79 -24.41 -11.75
CA LYS A 88 -2.35 -23.70 -10.58
C LYS A 88 -1.37 -23.63 -9.40
N GLN A 89 -0.62 -24.71 -9.18
CA GLN A 89 0.40 -24.77 -8.12
C GLN A 89 1.54 -23.79 -8.39
N GLN A 90 2.08 -23.78 -9.61
CA GLN A 90 3.15 -22.85 -10.02
C GLN A 90 2.69 -21.39 -9.97
N LEU A 91 1.43 -21.12 -10.35
CA LEU A 91 0.84 -19.79 -10.23
C LEU A 91 0.75 -19.34 -8.77
N ALA A 92 0.31 -20.21 -7.85
CA ALA A 92 0.24 -19.87 -6.43
C ALA A 92 1.64 -19.53 -5.86
N GLU A 93 2.66 -20.28 -6.25
CA GLU A 93 4.06 -20.03 -5.83
C GLU A 93 4.61 -18.72 -6.42
N LEU A 94 4.31 -18.44 -7.69
CA LEU A 94 4.68 -17.20 -8.36
C LEU A 94 3.97 -15.99 -7.73
N TYR A 95 2.66 -16.11 -7.47
CA TYR A 95 1.83 -15.04 -6.91
C TYR A 95 2.17 -14.70 -5.46
N ALA A 96 2.83 -15.60 -4.73
CA ALA A 96 3.42 -15.28 -3.44
C ALA A 96 4.64 -14.33 -3.53
N LYS A 97 5.17 -14.09 -4.74
CA LYS A 97 6.36 -13.27 -4.99
C LYS A 97 6.13 -12.10 -5.96
N MET A 98 5.14 -12.22 -6.86
CA MET A 98 4.78 -11.18 -7.80
C MET A 98 3.26 -11.12 -7.97
N PHE A 99 2.65 -9.97 -7.71
CA PHE A 99 1.21 -9.82 -7.80
C PHE A 99 0.83 -8.42 -8.26
N LEU A 100 -0.21 -8.32 -9.08
CA LEU A 100 -0.80 -7.03 -9.41
C LEU A 100 -1.83 -6.68 -8.33
N HIS A 101 -1.53 -5.69 -7.49
CA HIS A 101 -2.42 -5.27 -6.42
C HIS A 101 -3.85 -5.04 -6.94
N ILE A 102 -4.83 -5.51 -6.16
CA ILE A 102 -6.25 -5.41 -6.48
C ILE A 102 -6.93 -4.36 -5.61
N ASN A 103 -7.91 -3.67 -6.18
CA ASN A 103 -8.66 -2.65 -5.47
C ASN A 103 -9.60 -3.32 -4.45
N LEU A 104 -9.38 -3.10 -3.15
CA LEU A 104 -10.16 -3.68 -2.06
C LEU A 104 -11.67 -3.44 -2.21
N ASN A 105 -12.05 -2.31 -2.81
CA ASN A 105 -13.43 -1.87 -2.94
C ASN A 105 -14.14 -2.39 -4.18
N THR A 106 -13.41 -2.80 -5.23
CA THR A 106 -14.01 -3.19 -6.52
C THR A 106 -13.52 -4.52 -7.07
N ALA A 107 -12.50 -5.14 -6.49
CA ALA A 107 -11.95 -6.40 -6.98
C ALA A 107 -13.04 -7.47 -7.08
N SER A 108 -13.02 -8.23 -8.18
CA SER A 108 -13.94 -9.33 -8.37
C SER A 108 -13.61 -10.50 -7.44
N GLU A 109 -14.57 -11.40 -7.25
CA GLU A 109 -14.33 -12.66 -6.53
C GLU A 109 -13.23 -13.50 -7.18
N ALA A 110 -13.20 -13.53 -8.52
CA ALA A 110 -12.14 -14.20 -9.28
C ALA A 110 -10.76 -13.61 -8.96
N GLU A 111 -10.62 -12.28 -8.88
CA GLU A 111 -9.36 -11.63 -8.53
C GLU A 111 -8.94 -11.91 -7.08
N ILE A 112 -9.87 -11.88 -6.13
CA ILE A 112 -9.56 -12.17 -4.73
C ILE A 112 -9.07 -13.61 -4.57
N LEU A 113 -9.69 -14.57 -5.27
CA LEU A 113 -9.27 -15.98 -5.27
C LEU A 113 -7.88 -16.23 -5.87
N LEU A 114 -7.30 -15.27 -6.61
CA LEU A 114 -5.93 -15.37 -7.12
C LEU A 114 -4.88 -15.07 -6.03
N ILE A 115 -5.28 -14.50 -4.89
CA ILE A 115 -4.39 -14.34 -3.74
C ILE A 115 -4.04 -15.75 -3.21
N PRO A 116 -2.76 -16.13 -3.08
CA PRO A 116 -2.38 -17.45 -2.59
C PRO A 116 -2.99 -17.75 -1.22
N GLY A 117 -3.52 -18.97 -1.06
CA GLY A 117 -4.18 -19.41 0.17
C GLY A 117 -5.58 -18.84 0.40
N MET A 118 -6.13 -18.08 -0.55
CA MET A 118 -7.48 -17.53 -0.44
C MET A 118 -8.54 -18.60 -0.70
N GLY A 119 -9.58 -18.63 0.15
CA GLY A 119 -10.73 -19.52 0.00
C GLY A 119 -12.07 -18.77 0.06
N PRO A 120 -13.19 -19.42 -0.30
CA PRO A 120 -14.51 -18.77 -0.42
C PRO A 120 -14.97 -18.03 0.84
N ARG A 121 -14.60 -18.54 2.02
CA ARG A 121 -14.89 -17.87 3.30
C ARG A 121 -14.25 -16.48 3.35
N MET A 122 -12.93 -16.39 3.14
CA MET A 122 -12.21 -15.11 3.23
C MET A 122 -12.60 -14.14 2.11
N VAL A 123 -12.93 -14.65 0.91
CA VAL A 123 -13.49 -13.83 -0.18
C VAL A 123 -14.77 -13.11 0.26
N ARG A 124 -15.67 -13.82 0.94
CA ARG A 124 -16.90 -13.22 1.47
C ARG A 124 -16.57 -12.13 2.49
N GLU A 125 -15.66 -12.40 3.43
CA GLU A 125 -15.28 -11.40 4.43
C GLU A 125 -14.64 -10.15 3.80
N PHE A 126 -13.84 -10.29 2.74
CA PHE A 126 -13.31 -9.14 1.98
C PHE A 126 -14.43 -8.27 1.42
N LYS A 127 -15.49 -8.89 0.88
CA LYS A 127 -16.60 -8.18 0.24
C LYS A 127 -17.55 -7.53 1.26
N GLU A 128 -17.76 -8.18 2.40
CA GLU A 128 -18.71 -7.76 3.45
C GLU A 128 -18.45 -6.33 3.94
N TYR A 129 -17.19 -5.97 4.18
CA TYR A 129 -16.83 -4.67 4.77
C TYR A 129 -16.58 -3.56 3.74
N ARG A 130 -16.91 -3.76 2.46
CA ARG A 130 -16.81 -2.70 1.45
C ARG A 130 -17.82 -1.58 1.73
N PRO A 131 -17.47 -0.30 1.52
CA PRO A 131 -16.15 0.18 1.11
C PRO A 131 -15.20 0.34 2.31
N TYR A 132 -13.95 -0.10 2.11
CA TYR A 132 -12.83 0.21 2.98
C TYR A 132 -12.37 1.64 2.74
N ARG A 133 -12.23 2.38 3.84
CA ARG A 133 -11.75 3.78 3.85
C ARG A 133 -10.27 3.89 4.21
N SER A 134 -9.73 2.88 4.89
CA SER A 134 -8.32 2.82 5.28
C SER A 134 -7.82 1.38 5.42
N LEU A 135 -6.51 1.18 5.31
CA LEU A 135 -5.90 -0.13 5.61
C LEU A 135 -5.98 -0.47 7.11
N GLU A 136 -6.11 0.52 7.98
CA GLU A 136 -6.41 0.27 9.41
C GLU A 136 -7.76 -0.41 9.60
N GLN A 137 -8.80 0.04 8.87
CA GLN A 137 -10.07 -0.67 8.83
C GLN A 137 -9.88 -2.10 8.32
N PHE A 138 -9.13 -2.29 7.22
CA PHE A 138 -8.84 -3.62 6.70
C PHE A 138 -8.19 -4.52 7.76
N ARG A 139 -7.14 -4.05 8.45
CA ARG A 139 -6.46 -4.79 9.51
C ARG A 139 -7.41 -5.21 10.63
N ARG A 140 -8.23 -4.26 11.11
CA ARG A 140 -9.19 -4.52 12.20
C ARG A 140 -10.27 -5.52 11.79
N GLU A 141 -10.85 -5.38 10.60
CA GLU A 141 -11.92 -6.28 10.16
C GLU A 141 -11.39 -7.68 9.84
N MET A 142 -10.24 -7.80 9.17
CA MET A 142 -9.65 -9.11 8.85
C MET A 142 -9.06 -9.81 10.07
N GLY A 143 -8.54 -9.06 11.05
CA GLY A 143 -8.01 -9.60 12.31
C GLY A 143 -9.05 -10.36 13.16
N LYS A 144 -10.34 -10.22 12.86
CA LYS A 144 -11.41 -11.03 13.48
C LYS A 144 -11.41 -12.49 13.01
N TYR A 145 -10.82 -12.78 11.85
CA TYR A 145 -10.91 -14.07 11.18
C TYR A 145 -9.58 -14.80 11.04
N VAL A 146 -8.48 -14.04 10.99
CA VAL A 146 -7.12 -14.55 10.81
C VAL A 146 -6.16 -13.84 11.74
N ASN A 147 -5.01 -14.46 12.00
CA ASN A 147 -3.99 -13.87 12.88
C ASN A 147 -3.29 -12.66 12.22
N GLU A 148 -2.52 -11.91 13.01
CA GLU A 148 -1.85 -10.69 12.56
C GLU A 148 -0.86 -10.93 11.41
N GLN A 149 -0.18 -12.08 11.39
CA GLN A 149 0.76 -12.43 10.32
C GLN A 149 0.02 -12.61 8.99
N GLU A 150 -1.14 -13.26 9.03
CA GLU A 150 -1.99 -13.46 7.87
C GLU A 150 -2.64 -12.15 7.42
N VAL A 151 -3.08 -11.28 8.34
CA VAL A 151 -3.53 -9.93 7.99
C VAL A 151 -2.42 -9.16 7.26
N ALA A 152 -1.20 -9.16 7.81
CA ALA A 152 -0.06 -8.48 7.21
C ALA A 152 0.33 -9.07 5.84
N ARG A 153 0.15 -10.38 5.64
CA ARG A 153 0.32 -11.03 4.35
C ARG A 153 -0.74 -10.59 3.35
N LEU A 154 -2.02 -10.65 3.72
CA LEU A 154 -3.14 -10.28 2.86
C LEU A 154 -3.12 -8.82 2.44
N GLU A 155 -2.69 -7.93 3.33
CA GLU A 155 -2.54 -6.49 3.05
C GLU A 155 -1.63 -6.22 1.85
N GLN A 156 -0.60 -7.05 1.62
CA GLN A 156 0.34 -6.85 0.50
C GLN A 156 -0.30 -6.99 -0.89
N TYR A 157 -1.47 -7.62 -0.99
CA TYR A 157 -2.12 -7.91 -2.28
C TYR A 157 -3.13 -6.84 -2.68
N VAL A 158 -3.41 -5.88 -1.81
CA VAL A 158 -4.57 -5.00 -1.94
C VAL A 158 -4.19 -3.53 -1.83
N PHE A 159 -5.07 -2.68 -2.36
CA PHE A 159 -4.99 -1.25 -2.20
C PHE A 159 -6.36 -0.61 -2.10
N ILE A 160 -6.40 0.59 -1.54
CA ILE A 160 -7.58 1.46 -1.55
C ILE A 160 -7.28 2.63 -2.50
N PRO A 161 -8.16 2.98 -3.44
CA PRO A 161 -7.91 4.07 -4.39
C PRO A 161 -7.60 5.39 -3.69
N LEU A 162 -6.53 6.03 -4.15
CA LEU A 162 -6.08 7.32 -3.66
C LEU A 162 -7.04 8.41 -4.09
N LYS A 163 -7.47 9.18 -3.12
CA LYS A 163 -8.27 10.38 -3.35
C LYS A 163 -7.40 11.48 -3.96
N LEU A 164 -7.49 11.73 -5.27
CA LEU A 164 -6.56 12.61 -5.99
C LEU A 164 -6.37 13.98 -5.36
N ASN A 165 -7.44 14.57 -4.81
CA ASN A 165 -7.45 15.91 -4.25
C ASN A 165 -6.90 15.99 -2.82
N THR A 166 -6.83 14.87 -2.09
CA THR A 166 -6.48 14.84 -0.65
C THR A 166 -5.39 13.84 -0.27
N ALA A 167 -4.97 12.96 -1.18
CA ALA A 167 -3.94 11.97 -0.92
C ALA A 167 -2.62 12.66 -0.51
N SER A 168 -1.95 12.09 0.50
CA SER A 168 -0.66 12.59 0.95
C SER A 168 0.45 12.27 -0.07
N ASP A 169 1.61 12.92 0.09
CA ASP A 169 2.78 12.61 -0.73
C ASP A 169 3.19 11.15 -0.54
N ALA A 170 3.16 10.65 0.70
CA ALA A 170 3.45 9.26 1.03
C ALA A 170 2.50 8.29 0.31
N ASP A 171 1.20 8.60 0.28
CA ASP A 171 0.20 7.81 -0.45
C ASP A 171 0.52 7.78 -1.95
N ILE A 172 0.77 8.93 -2.57
CA ILE A 172 1.07 9.00 -4.00
C ILE A 172 2.35 8.23 -4.32
N THR A 173 3.41 8.40 -3.54
CA THR A 173 4.68 7.69 -3.74
C THR A 173 4.62 6.19 -3.49
N SER A 174 3.56 5.71 -2.84
CA SER A 174 3.38 4.28 -2.64
C SER A 174 2.94 3.55 -3.92
N ILE A 175 2.45 4.27 -4.94
CA ILE A 175 2.11 3.70 -6.26
C ILE A 175 3.36 3.06 -6.88
N PRO A 176 3.32 1.76 -7.26
CA PRO A 176 4.45 1.08 -7.88
C PRO A 176 5.02 1.87 -9.07
N GLY A 177 6.33 2.11 -9.06
CA GLY A 177 7.04 2.84 -10.12
C GLY A 177 6.76 4.34 -10.19
N LEU A 178 6.01 4.92 -9.25
CA LEU A 178 5.77 6.37 -9.22
C LEU A 178 6.93 7.09 -8.52
N GLY A 179 7.74 7.79 -9.32
CA GLY A 179 8.85 8.60 -8.82
C GLY A 179 8.46 10.03 -8.41
N SER A 180 9.40 10.74 -7.78
CA SER A 180 9.23 12.13 -7.31
C SER A 180 8.78 13.12 -8.39
N ARG A 181 9.14 12.87 -9.66
CA ARG A 181 8.66 13.67 -10.79
C ARG A 181 7.14 13.59 -10.93
N MET A 182 6.58 12.38 -10.99
CA MET A 182 5.13 12.20 -11.15
C MET A 182 4.33 12.63 -9.91
N LEU A 183 4.92 12.52 -8.71
CA LEU A 183 4.32 13.08 -7.49
C LEU A 183 4.01 14.58 -7.65
N ARG A 184 4.95 15.34 -8.23
CA ARG A 184 4.75 16.78 -8.47
C ARG A 184 3.58 17.03 -9.40
N GLU A 185 3.52 16.31 -10.53
CA GLU A 185 2.45 16.49 -11.52
C GLU A 185 1.08 16.13 -10.94
N PHE A 186 1.00 15.08 -10.11
CA PHE A 186 -0.24 14.74 -9.41
C PHE A 186 -0.75 15.91 -8.55
N LYS A 187 0.14 16.68 -7.93
CA LYS A 187 -0.23 17.79 -7.04
C LYS A 187 -0.51 19.08 -7.80
N GLU A 188 0.23 19.36 -8.87
CA GLU A 188 0.16 20.58 -9.66
C GLU A 188 -1.26 20.88 -10.16
N TYR A 189 -1.97 19.84 -10.62
CA TYR A 189 -3.30 20.00 -11.22
C TYR A 189 -4.47 19.83 -10.25
N ARG A 190 -4.21 19.82 -8.94
CA ARG A 190 -5.30 19.80 -7.94
C ARG A 190 -6.06 21.14 -7.95
N PRO A 191 -7.39 21.15 -7.79
CA PRO A 191 -8.25 19.97 -7.72
C PRO A 191 -8.56 19.38 -9.11
N TYR A 192 -8.51 18.06 -9.20
CA TYR A 192 -9.12 17.33 -10.31
C TYR A 192 -10.63 17.32 -10.13
N ARG A 193 -11.35 17.69 -11.19
CA ARG A 193 -12.83 17.67 -11.23
C ARG A 193 -13.38 16.42 -11.87
N THR A 194 -12.65 15.83 -12.82
CA THR A 194 -13.05 14.60 -13.50
C THR A 194 -11.84 13.72 -13.78
N ILE A 195 -12.07 12.43 -14.02
CA ILE A 195 -10.97 11.53 -14.35
C ILE A 195 -10.41 11.82 -15.75
N GLU A 196 -11.20 12.40 -16.65
CA GLU A 196 -10.76 12.90 -17.96
C GLU A 196 -9.74 14.04 -17.82
N GLN A 197 -9.90 14.91 -16.81
CA GLN A 197 -8.87 15.89 -16.47
C GLN A 197 -7.58 15.17 -16.05
N PHE A 198 -7.66 14.17 -15.16
CA PHE A 198 -6.48 13.39 -14.77
C PHE A 198 -5.78 12.77 -15.99
N ARG A 199 -6.52 12.10 -16.88
CA ARG A 199 -5.98 11.49 -18.10
C ARG A 199 -5.28 12.52 -18.99
N ARG A 200 -5.93 13.66 -19.22
CA ARG A 200 -5.38 14.75 -20.07
C ARG A 200 -4.12 15.36 -19.47
N GLU A 201 -4.12 15.67 -18.17
CA GLU A 201 -2.97 16.32 -17.52
C GLU A 201 -1.78 15.35 -17.39
N MET A 202 -2.00 14.09 -17.00
CA MET A 202 -0.93 13.10 -16.91
C MET A 202 -0.41 12.68 -18.29
N GLY A 203 -1.27 12.65 -19.30
CA GLY A 203 -0.90 12.34 -20.69
C GLY A 203 0.10 13.34 -21.31
N LYS A 204 0.34 14.49 -20.68
CA LYS A 204 1.42 15.43 -21.08
C LYS A 204 2.81 14.92 -20.71
N TYR A 205 2.92 14.00 -19.75
CA TYR A 205 4.19 13.57 -19.16
C TYR A 205 4.51 12.10 -19.40
N VAL A 206 3.47 11.28 -19.56
CA VAL A 206 3.59 9.84 -19.77
C VAL A 206 2.67 9.39 -20.89
N ASN A 207 2.98 8.25 -21.51
CA ASN A 207 2.16 7.70 -22.58
C ASN A 207 0.80 7.19 -22.07
N GLU A 208 -0.12 6.93 -23.00
CA GLU A 208 -1.50 6.50 -22.70
C GLU A 208 -1.56 5.20 -21.87
N LYS A 209 -0.65 4.26 -22.13
CA LYS A 209 -0.54 3.02 -21.36
C LYS A 209 -0.23 3.30 -19.90
N GLU A 210 0.73 4.20 -19.64
CA GLU A 210 1.12 4.59 -18.30
C GLU A 210 0.04 5.41 -17.60
N VAL A 211 -0.68 6.29 -18.33
CA VAL A 211 -1.88 6.96 -17.79
C VAL A 211 -2.90 5.93 -17.31
N SER A 212 -3.20 4.92 -18.13
CA SER A 212 -4.16 3.86 -17.81
C SER A 212 -3.71 3.05 -16.59
N ARG A 213 -2.41 2.77 -16.47
CA ARG A 213 -1.85 2.08 -15.30
C ARG A 213 -2.00 2.90 -14.02
N LEU A 214 -1.68 4.20 -14.07
CA LEU A 214 -1.76 5.11 -12.93
C LEU A 214 -3.21 5.32 -12.49
N GLU A 215 -4.14 5.42 -13.45
CA GLU A 215 -5.57 5.61 -13.20
C GLU A 215 -6.16 4.55 -12.28
N ARG A 216 -5.68 3.30 -12.36
CA ARG A 216 -6.12 2.19 -11.51
C ARG A 216 -6.06 2.51 -10.01
N TYR A 217 -5.09 3.34 -9.62
CA TYR A 217 -4.79 3.60 -8.22
C TYR A 217 -5.51 4.83 -7.66
N VAL A 218 -6.29 5.53 -8.46
CA VAL A 218 -6.78 6.86 -8.09
C VAL A 218 -8.28 7.04 -8.30
N THR A 219 -8.85 7.99 -7.59
CA THR A 219 -10.23 8.43 -7.77
C THR A 219 -10.33 9.95 -7.60
N VAL A 220 -11.23 10.56 -8.36
CA VAL A 220 -11.64 11.95 -8.17
C VAL A 220 -12.74 11.96 -7.13
N ASN A 221 -12.56 12.71 -6.04
CA ASN A 221 -13.65 12.98 -5.09
C ASN A 221 -14.18 14.37 -5.36
#